data_AF-A0A973WM51-F1
#
_entry.id   AF-A0A973WM51-F1
#
_cell.length_a   1.000
_cell.length_b   1.000
_cell.length_c   1.000
_cell.angle_alpha   90.00
_cell.angle_beta   90.00
_cell.angle_gamma   90.00
#
_symmetry.space_group_name_H-M   'P 1'
#
loop_
_entity.id
_entity.type
_entity.pdbx_description
1 polymer ?
#
loop_
_entity_poly.entity_id
_entity_poly.type
_entity_poly.pdbx_seq_one_letter_code
_entity_poly.pdbx_strand_id
1 'polypeptide(L)'
;MTIIHFCIATGYIRSWGNAEPIDGKSNFPDHEILRTADDRDIDPLEHMVDVALVGPFQKPEDVIVARPAAEKRALLIERLALAIVLAVSAELASTDQYMVPDRPVANRDAWAAFRQALRDLSNLPDAPAMARNWPARPDAGAAPSQILDLLAQIDALAPS
;
A
#
# COMPACT_ATOMS: atom_id res chain seq x y z
N MET A 1 10.27 -22.05 13.08
CA MET A 1 11.10 -20.89 13.46
C MET A 1 10.95 -19.84 12.37
N THR A 2 10.29 -18.73 12.68
CA THR A 2 10.18 -17.58 11.78
C THR A 2 11.28 -16.56 12.10
N ILE A 3 11.85 -15.98 11.06
CA ILE A 3 12.87 -14.95 11.09
C ILE A 3 12.20 -13.66 10.68
N ILE A 4 12.38 -12.59 11.46
CA ILE A 4 11.79 -11.29 11.23
C ILE A 4 12.93 -10.27 11.11
N HIS A 5 13.06 -9.66 9.94
CA HIS A 5 13.88 -8.46 9.76
C HIS A 5 13.06 -7.23 10.06
N PHE A 6 13.54 -6.40 10.98
CA PHE A 6 12.86 -5.16 11.33
C PHE A 6 13.82 -3.98 11.43
N CYS A 7 13.30 -2.78 11.18
CA CYS A 7 14.02 -1.52 11.38
C CYS A 7 14.12 -1.19 12.87
N ILE A 8 15.32 -0.97 13.39
CA ILE A 8 15.54 -0.70 14.82
C ILE A 8 14.93 0.65 15.22
N ALA A 9 14.88 1.63 14.31
CA ALA A 9 14.36 2.96 14.63
C ALA A 9 12.81 2.99 14.73
N THR A 10 12.11 2.12 14.01
CA THR A 10 10.65 2.20 13.85
C THR A 10 9.90 0.94 14.24
N GLY A 11 10.59 -0.18 14.47
CA GLY A 11 9.96 -1.47 14.69
C GLY A 11 9.32 -2.09 13.45
N TYR A 12 9.46 -1.47 12.27
CA TYR A 12 8.76 -1.92 11.07
C TYR A 12 9.38 -3.20 10.52
N ILE A 13 8.53 -4.19 10.28
CA ILE A 13 8.91 -5.47 9.69
C ILE A 13 9.12 -5.27 8.19
N ARG A 14 10.33 -5.56 7.72
CA ARG A 14 10.73 -5.45 6.31
C ARG A 14 10.59 -6.76 5.55
N SER A 15 10.92 -7.87 6.20
CA SER A 15 10.78 -9.21 5.62
C SER A 15 10.63 -10.23 6.75
N TRP A 16 9.94 -11.32 6.47
CA TRP A 16 9.76 -12.42 7.41
C TRP A 16 9.72 -13.76 6.67
N GLY A 17 9.98 -14.86 7.37
CA GLY A 17 9.87 -16.21 6.83
C GLY A 17 10.86 -17.18 7.45
N ASN A 18 11.04 -18.35 6.83
CA ASN A 18 11.85 -19.44 7.40
C ASN A 18 13.26 -19.52 6.81
N ALA A 19 13.62 -18.60 5.91
CA ALA A 19 14.93 -18.59 5.25
C ALA A 19 15.95 -17.83 6.10
N GLU A 20 17.01 -18.53 6.53
CA GLU A 20 18.11 -17.90 7.25
C GLU A 20 18.94 -16.97 6.37
N PRO A 21 19.32 -15.79 6.87
CA PRO A 21 20.35 -14.98 6.22
C PRO A 21 21.70 -15.72 6.26
N ILE A 22 22.48 -15.56 5.19
CA ILE A 22 23.70 -16.32 4.89
C ILE A 22 24.75 -16.27 6.02
N ASP A 23 24.77 -15.20 6.82
CA ASP A 23 25.71 -14.98 7.93
C ASP A 23 25.02 -14.77 9.29
N GLY A 24 23.70 -15.01 9.36
CA GLY A 24 22.90 -14.80 10.57
C GLY A 24 22.75 -13.33 11.00
N LYS A 25 23.15 -12.37 10.15
CA LYS A 25 23.05 -10.93 10.38
C LYS A 25 22.17 -10.25 9.33
N SER A 26 21.69 -9.06 9.67
CA SER A 26 21.01 -8.21 8.71
C SER A 26 22.04 -7.59 7.76
N ASN A 27 21.75 -7.64 6.46
CA ASN A 27 22.50 -6.92 5.44
C ASN A 27 22.14 -5.43 5.35
N PHE A 28 21.20 -4.97 6.18
CA PHE A 28 20.79 -3.56 6.25
C PHE A 28 21.30 -2.93 7.54
N PRO A 29 22.00 -1.77 7.46
CA PRO A 29 22.76 -1.20 8.57
C PRO A 29 21.91 -0.78 9.78
N ASP A 30 20.62 -0.51 9.59
CA ASP A 30 19.70 -0.08 10.66
C ASP A 30 18.63 -1.14 11.00
N HIS A 31 18.90 -2.41 10.70
CA HIS A 31 17.94 -3.48 10.89
C HIS A 31 18.52 -4.61 11.72
N GLU A 32 17.65 -5.26 12.48
CA GLU A 32 17.96 -6.43 13.29
C GLU A 32 17.12 -7.64 12.86
N ILE A 33 17.58 -8.81 13.30
CA ILE A 33 16.90 -10.08 13.11
C ILE A 33 16.36 -10.55 14.44
N LEU A 34 15.04 -10.73 14.50
CA LEU A 34 14.38 -11.47 15.55
C LEU A 34 14.08 -12.89 15.06
N ARG A 35 14.37 -13.90 15.88
CA ARG A 35 14.06 -15.31 15.59
C ARG A 35 12.99 -15.80 16.55
N THR A 36 11.83 -16.23 16.06
CA THR A 36 10.74 -16.80 16.86
C THR A 36 10.92 -18.32 16.97
N ALA A 37 10.64 -18.89 18.14
CA ALA A 37 10.77 -20.35 18.33
C ALA A 37 9.70 -21.12 17.51
N ASP A 38 8.55 -20.49 17.25
CA ASP A 38 7.39 -21.00 16.53
C ASP A 38 7.30 -20.44 15.10
N ASP A 39 6.55 -21.13 14.23
CA ASP A 39 6.18 -20.63 12.90
C ASP A 39 4.98 -19.69 13.04
N ARG A 40 5.25 -18.39 13.19
CA ARG A 40 4.20 -17.39 13.38
C ARG A 40 3.67 -16.89 12.05
N ASP A 41 2.36 -16.73 11.99
CA ASP A 41 1.71 -15.98 10.93
C ASP A 41 1.92 -14.48 11.18
N ILE A 42 2.88 -13.89 10.48
CA ILE A 42 3.24 -12.48 10.59
C ILE A 42 2.70 -11.75 9.37
N ASP A 43 1.83 -10.79 9.62
CA ASP A 43 1.45 -9.78 8.64
C ASP A 43 2.05 -8.41 9.02
N PRO A 44 3.01 -7.85 8.25
CA PRO A 44 3.59 -6.51 8.52
C PRO A 44 2.59 -5.35 8.49
N LEU A 45 1.41 -5.54 7.89
CA LEU A 45 0.32 -4.57 7.93
C LEU A 45 -0.35 -4.55 9.30
N GLU A 46 -0.44 -5.72 9.95
CA GLU A 46 -1.10 -5.90 11.25
C GLU A 46 -0.11 -5.90 12.42
N HIS A 47 1.17 -6.17 12.17
CA HIS A 47 2.18 -6.39 13.21
C HIS A 47 3.39 -5.48 13.04
N MET A 48 4.03 -5.18 14.16
CA MET A 48 5.32 -4.51 14.27
C MET A 48 6.12 -5.06 15.44
N VAL A 49 7.41 -4.72 15.51
CA VAL A 49 8.27 -5.03 16.65
C VAL A 49 8.29 -3.83 17.61
N ASP A 50 7.94 -4.04 18.86
CA ASP A 50 8.17 -3.08 19.93
C ASP A 50 9.66 -3.09 20.30
N VAL A 51 10.39 -2.13 19.73
CA VAL A 51 11.85 -2.01 19.91
C VAL A 51 12.22 -1.76 21.38
N ALA A 52 11.35 -1.12 22.17
CA ALA A 52 11.63 -0.86 23.57
C ALA A 52 11.66 -2.16 24.41
N LEU A 53 11.01 -3.21 23.92
CA LEU A 53 10.99 -4.54 24.54
C LEU A 53 12.09 -5.46 24.00
N VAL A 54 12.84 -5.05 22.97
CA VAL A 54 13.94 -5.85 22.43
C VAL A 54 15.10 -5.87 23.43
N GLY A 55 15.32 -7.03 24.05
CA GLY A 55 16.37 -7.25 25.03
C GLY A 55 16.92 -8.69 24.98
N PRO A 56 18.10 -8.95 25.58
CA PRO A 56 18.81 -10.23 25.48
C PRO A 56 18.06 -11.43 26.07
N PHE A 57 16.95 -11.21 26.79
CA PHE A 57 16.18 -12.24 27.47
C PHE A 57 14.67 -12.16 27.19
N GLN A 58 14.21 -11.28 26.30
CA GLN A 58 12.80 -11.25 25.92
C GLN A 58 12.48 -12.38 24.96
N LYS A 59 11.31 -12.99 25.16
CA LYS A 59 10.83 -13.93 24.17
C LYS A 59 10.32 -13.16 22.95
N PRO A 60 10.55 -13.66 21.73
CA PRO A 60 10.09 -13.03 20.50
C PRO A 60 8.59 -12.73 20.49
N GLU A 61 7.79 -13.52 21.18
CA GLU A 61 6.35 -13.31 21.31
C GLU A 61 5.95 -12.07 22.09
N ASP A 62 6.80 -11.60 22.99
CA ASP A 62 6.51 -10.45 23.84
C ASP A 62 6.86 -9.12 23.14
N VAL A 63 7.60 -9.18 22.03
CA VAL A 63 8.05 -8.00 21.28
C VAL A 63 7.28 -7.78 19.98
N ILE A 64 6.53 -8.78 19.49
CA ILE A 64 5.68 -8.62 18.30
C ILE A 64 4.32 -8.12 18.76
N VAL A 65 4.00 -6.88 18.42
CA VAL A 65 2.78 -6.19 18.85
C VAL A 65 1.89 -5.86 17.66
N ALA A 66 0.61 -5.67 17.93
CA ALA A 66 -0.33 -5.16 16.93
C ALA A 66 0.07 -3.73 16.52
N ARG A 67 0.07 -3.46 15.23
CA ARG A 67 0.33 -2.13 14.69
C ARG A 67 -0.78 -1.16 15.12
N PRO A 68 -0.44 0.03 15.64
CA PRO A 68 -1.44 1.04 15.95
C PRO A 68 -2.30 1.39 14.72
N ALA A 69 -3.60 1.58 14.93
CA ALA A 69 -4.55 1.89 13.84
C ALA A 69 -4.12 3.11 13.00
N ALA A 70 -3.54 4.14 13.65
CA ALA A 70 -3.04 5.34 12.98
C ALA A 70 -1.89 5.04 12.00
N GLU A 71 -0.95 4.18 12.37
CA GLU A 71 0.15 3.76 11.49
C GLU A 71 -0.33 2.86 10.37
N LYS A 72 -1.23 1.91 10.68
CA LYS A 72 -1.86 1.06 9.67
C LYS A 72 -2.58 1.91 8.62
N ARG A 73 -3.32 2.92 9.07
CA ARG A 73 -4.00 3.89 8.20
C ARG A 73 -3.00 4.67 7.33
N ALA A 74 -1.87 5.12 7.87
CA ALA A 74 -0.84 5.81 7.12
C ALA A 74 -0.24 4.93 6.00
N LEU A 75 0.11 3.68 6.31
CA LEU A 75 0.61 2.71 5.32
C LEU A 75 -0.41 2.42 4.20
N LEU A 76 -1.70 2.31 4.55
CA LEU A 76 -2.75 2.11 3.56
C LEU A 76 -2.91 3.32 2.65
N ILE A 77 -2.78 4.55 3.16
CA ILE A 77 -2.81 5.78 2.35
C ILE A 77 -1.64 5.79 1.34
N GLU A 78 -0.43 5.40 1.75
CA GLU A 78 0.72 5.28 0.85
C GLU A 78 0.48 4.22 -0.24
N ARG A 79 -0.04 3.04 0.13
CA ARG A 79 -0.42 1.98 -0.83
C ARG A 79 -1.49 2.46 -1.80
N LEU A 80 -2.49 3.20 -1.32
CA LEU A 80 -3.54 3.79 -2.15
C LEU A 80 -2.96 4.80 -3.14
N ALA A 81 -2.03 5.66 -2.70
CA ALA A 81 -1.36 6.63 -3.57
C ALA A 81 -0.65 5.94 -4.74
N LEU A 82 0.13 4.88 -4.45
CA LEU A 82 0.80 4.10 -5.50
C LEU A 82 -0.20 3.41 -6.43
N ALA A 83 -1.26 2.80 -5.89
CA ALA A 83 -2.29 2.15 -6.69
C ALA A 83 -2.98 3.14 -7.66
N ILE A 84 -3.25 4.37 -7.21
CA ILE A 84 -3.81 5.43 -8.04
C ILE A 84 -2.86 5.81 -9.17
N VAL A 85 -1.57 6.00 -8.89
CA VAL A 85 -0.57 6.34 -9.93
C VAL A 85 -0.52 5.26 -11.02
N LEU A 86 -0.47 3.99 -10.60
CA LEU A 86 -0.43 2.86 -11.53
C LEU A 86 -1.74 2.76 -12.34
N ALA A 87 -2.89 2.92 -11.70
CA ALA A 87 -4.19 2.87 -12.34
C ALA A 87 -4.39 4.01 -13.35
N VAL A 88 -4.02 5.24 -12.99
CA VAL A 88 -4.08 6.41 -13.89
C VAL A 88 -3.20 6.15 -15.12
N SER A 89 -1.97 5.68 -14.93
CA SER A 89 -1.08 5.36 -16.05
C SER A 89 -1.68 4.27 -16.95
N ALA A 90 -2.26 3.22 -16.37
CA ALA A 90 -2.88 2.13 -17.12
C ALA A 90 -4.11 2.59 -17.91
N GLU A 91 -4.99 3.41 -17.31
CA GLU A 91 -6.16 3.97 -17.98
C GLU A 91 -5.77 4.95 -19.10
N LEU A 92 -4.76 5.80 -18.87
CA LEU A 92 -4.25 6.68 -19.92
C LEU A 92 -3.62 5.88 -21.08
N ALA A 93 -2.95 4.76 -20.81
CA ALA A 93 -2.43 3.91 -21.87
C ALA A 93 -3.55 3.18 -22.65
N SER A 94 -4.53 2.59 -21.94
CA SER A 94 -5.60 1.79 -22.55
C SER A 94 -6.58 2.63 -23.38
N THR A 95 -6.76 3.91 -22.99
CA THR A 95 -7.67 4.85 -23.65
C THR A 95 -6.99 5.71 -24.72
N ASP A 96 -5.70 5.53 -24.98
CA ASP A 96 -4.96 6.33 -25.96
C ASP A 96 -5.50 6.15 -27.37
N GLN A 97 -5.99 4.94 -27.65
CA GLN A 97 -6.63 4.59 -28.91
C GLN A 97 -7.87 5.44 -29.25
N TYR A 98 -8.53 6.04 -28.25
CA TYR A 98 -9.70 6.90 -28.45
C TYR A 98 -9.32 8.33 -28.89
N MET A 99 -8.05 8.71 -28.75
CA MET A 99 -7.52 10.03 -29.08
C MET A 99 -6.94 10.12 -30.50
N VAL A 100 -6.90 9.00 -31.24
CA VAL A 100 -6.37 8.96 -32.61
C VAL A 100 -7.32 9.73 -33.55
N PRO A 101 -6.88 10.80 -34.23
CA PRO A 101 -7.75 11.67 -35.04
C PRO A 101 -8.56 10.93 -36.10
N ASP A 102 -7.93 9.98 -36.79
CA ASP A 102 -8.50 9.27 -37.94
C ASP A 102 -9.35 8.05 -37.56
N ARG A 103 -9.37 7.67 -36.28
CA ARG A 103 -10.14 6.51 -35.81
C ARG A 103 -11.58 6.93 -35.49
N PRO A 104 -12.61 6.33 -36.09
CA PRO A 104 -13.99 6.59 -35.70
C PRO A 104 -14.22 6.11 -34.27
N VAL A 105 -14.56 7.03 -33.37
CA VAL A 105 -14.79 6.79 -31.94
C VAL A 105 -16.08 7.48 -31.55
N ALA A 106 -17.04 6.72 -31.03
CA ALA A 106 -18.24 7.29 -30.43
C ALA A 106 -17.86 8.09 -29.17
N ASN A 107 -18.46 9.27 -29.01
CA ASN A 107 -18.29 10.14 -27.83
C ASN A 107 -16.82 10.51 -27.54
N ARG A 108 -16.01 10.85 -28.56
CA ARG A 108 -14.60 11.24 -28.42
C ARG A 108 -14.39 12.34 -27.36
N ASP A 109 -15.27 13.34 -27.31
CA ASP A 109 -15.18 14.43 -26.33
C ASP A 109 -15.34 13.93 -24.88
N ALA A 110 -16.19 12.92 -24.65
CA ALA A 110 -16.33 12.30 -23.34
C ALA A 110 -15.06 11.55 -22.93
N TRP A 111 -14.39 10.87 -23.87
CA TRP A 111 -13.10 10.24 -23.61
C TRP A 111 -11.99 11.26 -23.33
N ALA A 112 -11.99 12.39 -24.04
CA ALA A 112 -11.05 13.48 -23.77
C ALA A 112 -11.27 14.07 -22.37
N ALA A 113 -12.52 14.33 -21.97
CA ALA A 113 -12.87 14.81 -20.64
C ALA A 113 -12.50 13.81 -19.54
N PHE A 114 -12.75 12.51 -19.74
CA PHE A 114 -12.34 11.47 -18.81
C PHE A 114 -10.82 11.45 -18.58
N ARG A 115 -10.04 11.48 -19.67
CA ARG A 115 -8.57 11.51 -19.59
C ARG A 115 -8.04 12.77 -18.93
N GLN A 116 -8.72 13.90 -19.10
CA GLN A 116 -8.36 15.14 -18.40
C GLN A 116 -8.66 15.01 -16.90
N ALA A 117 -9.84 14.53 -16.53
CA ALA A 117 -10.22 14.30 -15.14
C ALA A 117 -9.25 13.35 -14.41
N LEU A 118 -8.75 12.30 -15.07
CA LEU A 118 -7.72 11.41 -14.52
C LEU A 118 -6.40 12.15 -14.20
N ARG A 119 -5.99 13.09 -15.05
CA ARG A 119 -4.79 13.92 -14.78
C ARG A 119 -5.04 14.89 -13.64
N ASP A 120 -6.24 15.46 -13.60
CA ASP A 120 -6.66 16.43 -12.58
C ASP A 120 -6.79 15.82 -11.18
N LEU A 121 -6.88 14.48 -11.06
CA LEU A 121 -6.80 13.80 -9.77
C LEU A 121 -5.56 14.23 -8.97
N SER A 122 -4.43 14.45 -9.63
CA SER A 122 -3.18 14.89 -8.98
C SER A 122 -3.28 16.26 -8.27
N ASN A 123 -4.31 17.06 -8.58
CA ASN A 123 -4.57 18.35 -7.92
C ASN A 123 -5.31 18.21 -6.59
N LEU A 124 -5.77 17.00 -6.23
CA LEU A 124 -6.47 16.74 -4.98
C LEU A 124 -5.47 16.57 -3.83
N PRO A 125 -5.86 16.91 -2.59
CA PRO A 125 -4.92 17.06 -1.47
C PRO A 125 -4.27 15.75 -1.00
N ASP A 126 -4.96 14.62 -1.16
CA ASP A 126 -4.49 13.31 -0.72
C ASP A 126 -5.08 12.15 -1.54
N ALA A 127 -4.52 10.95 -1.34
CA ALA A 127 -4.95 9.75 -2.07
C ALA A 127 -6.41 9.34 -1.78
N PRO A 128 -6.95 9.44 -0.54
CA PRO A 128 -8.37 9.23 -0.29
C PRO A 128 -9.28 10.18 -1.08
N ALA A 129 -8.93 11.47 -1.18
CA ALA A 129 -9.68 12.44 -1.99
C ALA A 129 -9.62 12.07 -3.48
N MET A 130 -8.46 11.66 -3.98
CA MET A 130 -8.30 11.15 -5.35
C MET A 130 -9.18 9.92 -5.62
N ALA A 131 -9.18 8.94 -4.74
CA ALA A 131 -9.98 7.73 -4.88
C ALA A 131 -11.49 8.03 -4.89
N ARG A 132 -11.97 8.91 -4.01
CA ARG A 132 -13.39 9.30 -3.96
C ARG A 132 -13.85 10.09 -5.16
N ASN A 133 -12.94 10.82 -5.82
CA ASN A 133 -13.22 11.61 -7.01
C ASN A 133 -12.79 10.90 -8.30
N TRP A 134 -12.57 9.59 -8.26
CA TRP A 134 -12.19 8.83 -9.45
C TRP A 134 -13.25 9.01 -10.55
N PRO A 135 -12.89 9.49 -11.75
CA PRO A 135 -13.86 9.78 -12.79
C PRO A 135 -14.50 8.51 -13.32
N ALA A 136 -15.81 8.56 -13.58
CA ALA A 136 -16.51 7.46 -14.26
C ALA A 136 -16.06 7.36 -15.71
N ARG A 137 -15.82 6.15 -16.19
CA ARG A 137 -15.52 5.95 -17.61
C ARG A 137 -16.76 6.19 -18.48
N PRO A 138 -16.59 6.72 -19.71
CA PRO A 138 -17.70 6.91 -20.66
C PRO A 138 -18.46 5.63 -21.04
N ASP A 139 -17.86 4.46 -20.86
CA ASP A 139 -18.43 3.13 -21.14
C ASP A 139 -18.95 2.41 -19.87
N ALA A 140 -19.24 3.17 -18.81
CA ALA A 140 -19.79 2.71 -17.53
C ALA A 140 -18.83 1.95 -16.60
N GLY A 141 -17.51 2.07 -16.81
CA GLY A 141 -16.51 1.57 -15.86
C GLY A 141 -16.40 2.43 -14.59
N ALA A 142 -16.42 1.77 -13.43
CA ALA A 142 -16.13 2.36 -12.13
C ALA A 142 -14.61 2.46 -11.87
N ALA A 143 -14.23 2.99 -10.71
CA ALA A 143 -12.85 2.91 -10.24
C ALA A 143 -12.37 1.45 -10.13
N PRO A 144 -11.07 1.17 -10.35
CA PRO A 144 -10.49 -0.14 -10.10
C PRO A 144 -10.82 -0.66 -8.69
N SER A 145 -11.23 -1.92 -8.57
CA SER A 145 -11.66 -2.50 -7.29
C SER A 145 -10.61 -2.36 -6.19
N GLN A 146 -9.33 -2.53 -6.53
CA GLN A 146 -8.22 -2.35 -5.59
C GLN A 146 -8.20 -0.96 -4.92
N ILE A 147 -8.55 0.11 -5.66
CA ILE A 147 -8.63 1.47 -5.11
C ILE A 147 -9.79 1.56 -4.11
N LEU A 148 -10.94 0.97 -4.44
CA LEU A 148 -12.12 0.95 -3.58
C LEU A 148 -11.88 0.12 -2.31
N ASP A 149 -11.22 -1.02 -2.41
CA ASP A 149 -10.91 -1.90 -1.29
C ASP A 149 -9.93 -1.24 -0.30
N LEU A 150 -8.90 -0.56 -0.82
CA LEU A 150 -7.96 0.20 0.01
C LEU A 150 -8.64 1.40 0.68
N LEU A 151 -9.49 2.13 -0.05
CA LEU A 151 -10.26 3.23 0.51
C LEU A 151 -11.19 2.76 1.64
N ALA A 152 -11.88 1.64 1.46
CA ALA A 152 -12.76 1.06 2.47
C ALA A 152 -11.99 0.68 3.75
N GLN A 153 -10.79 0.09 3.61
CA GLN A 153 -9.93 -0.22 4.75
C GLN A 153 -9.44 1.03 5.49
N ILE A 154 -9.13 2.11 4.76
CA ILE A 154 -8.74 3.40 5.35
C ILE A 154 -9.90 4.01 6.14
N ASP A 155 -11.10 3.98 5.57
CA ASP A 155 -12.31 4.54 6.18
C ASP A 155 -12.71 3.76 7.43
N ALA A 156 -12.52 2.43 7.44
CA ALA A 156 -12.74 1.60 8.63
C ALA A 156 -11.79 1.90 9.80
N LEU A 157 -10.67 2.58 9.54
CA LEU A 157 -9.68 2.98 10.55
C LEU A 157 -9.77 4.47 10.93
N ALA A 158 -10.76 5.21 10.42
CA ALA A 158 -10.94 6.62 10.77
C ALA A 158 -11.38 6.76 12.25
N PRO A 159 -10.85 7.73 13.01
CA PRO A 159 -11.32 8.00 14.36
C PRO A 159 -12.80 8.43 14.32
N SER A 160 -13.63 7.78 15.13
CA SER A 160 -15.06 8.09 15.32
C SER A 160 -15.30 9.45 15.96
#